data_AF-A0A7K2S1V5-F1
#
_entry.id   AF-A0A7K2S1V5-F1
#
_cell.length_a   1.000
_cell.length_b   1.000
_cell.length_c   1.000
_cell.angle_alpha   90.00
_cell.angle_beta   90.00
_cell.angle_gamma   90.00
#
_symmetry.space_group_name_H-M   'P 1'
#
loop_
_entity.id
_entity.type
_entity.pdbx_description
1 polymer ?
#
loop_
_entity_poly.entity_id
_entity_poly.type
_entity_poly.pdbx_seq_one_letter_code
_entity_poly.pdbx_strand_id
1 'polypeptide(L)'
;MLAGVTLAAATGLALGRGNRKLQIAASAVIGVCNRLSEVRTPYGRDGADQMTAVITQYRALTALIPDQKVSDDLFLRAVNFQTALSYAVSGISKAFGSSWVQGHALPEILETEAYGRGPAAQILRRYPRFSRAMTVGTIVWEGSFPLIYLLPRKQASYALAAVKSFHVGVAATMELPRFVWGFFGSHGAVGHVLDTRGEPRTFEKAVLGTAGGVALASALIAREKRKVAEQRRLGPKGVMQLDGEIGAVEYVVNHPPGGPDRSRPVVVMECGLGQSLESWEWVAESLALDHTVVRYHRAGYGLTKSRASSGDILEAVLEEVGAKGEIVVVTHSIGSLSAASYVQDPRFAHRIGKLVVVDGTDPELLDADRSDRRRFGNFLQIQVHSLFAAVTGIYLWAPNGVERQAGYTPDTQFSHVQFAFAPRNVINSISEYAKVSTEGALDSLGAVAEVLVISSGEHAEQQQTFAKKIGAGIEVVHGSAHRSVIGYRHHAEKVEGAIRRFIHAK
;
A
#
# COMPACT_ATOMS: atom_id res chain seq x y z
N MET A 1 -5.89 23.69 30.03
CA MET A 1 -6.88 24.67 29.50
C MET A 1 -7.90 24.01 28.57
N LEU A 2 -7.48 23.41 27.43
CA LEU A 2 -8.42 22.77 26.48
C LEU A 2 -9.33 21.71 27.12
N ALA A 3 -8.80 20.80 27.93
CA ALA A 3 -9.60 19.77 28.62
C ALA A 3 -10.69 20.36 29.54
N GLY A 4 -10.38 21.46 30.25
CA GLY A 4 -11.35 22.15 31.10
C GLY A 4 -12.45 22.84 30.29
N VAL A 5 -12.10 23.43 29.14
CA VAL A 5 -13.07 24.03 28.21
C VAL A 5 -13.97 22.95 27.60
N THR A 6 -13.40 21.82 27.17
CA THR A 6 -14.16 20.67 26.66
C THR A 6 -15.10 20.13 27.72
N LEU A 7 -14.65 20.00 28.98
CA LEU A 7 -15.50 19.54 30.08
C LEU A 7 -16.66 20.51 30.33
N ALA A 8 -16.39 21.81 30.44
CA ALA A 8 -17.42 22.82 30.64
C ALA A 8 -18.45 22.84 29.49
N ALA A 9 -17.98 22.73 28.25
CA ALA A 9 -18.85 22.64 27.08
C ALA A 9 -19.67 21.34 27.08
N ALA A 10 -19.08 20.19 27.41
CA ALA A 10 -19.80 18.92 27.52
C ALA A 10 -20.86 18.95 28.63
N THR A 11 -20.56 19.53 29.79
CA THR A 11 -21.53 19.76 30.85
C THR A 11 -22.65 20.71 30.37
N GLY A 12 -22.31 21.79 29.67
CA GLY A 12 -23.28 22.69 29.07
C GLY A 12 -24.17 22.01 28.03
N LEU A 13 -23.62 21.08 27.24
CA LEU A 13 -24.37 20.27 26.27
C LEU A 13 -25.35 19.33 26.97
N ALA A 14 -24.92 18.67 28.05
CA ALA A 14 -25.74 17.74 28.81
C ALA A 14 -26.88 18.44 29.57
N LEU A 15 -26.58 19.59 30.20
CA LEU A 15 -27.55 20.38 30.96
C LEU A 15 -28.46 21.21 30.06
N GLY A 16 -28.00 21.56 28.85
CA GLY A 16 -28.72 22.35 27.86
C GLY A 16 -29.83 21.62 27.10
N ARG A 17 -30.45 20.61 27.71
CA ARG A 17 -31.54 19.85 27.08
C ARG A 17 -32.70 20.79 26.72
N GLY A 18 -33.07 20.83 25.43
CA GLY A 18 -34.12 21.72 24.94
C GLY A 18 -33.66 23.15 24.58
N ASN A 19 -32.40 23.52 24.87
CA ASN A 19 -31.84 24.82 24.47
C ASN A 19 -30.91 24.68 23.26
N ARG A 20 -31.46 24.88 22.07
CA ARG A 20 -30.76 24.71 20.79
C ARG A 20 -29.49 25.58 20.70
N LYS A 21 -29.56 26.85 21.09
CA LYS A 21 -28.39 27.77 21.02
C LYS A 21 -27.24 27.29 21.90
N LEU A 22 -27.55 26.83 23.11
CA LEU A 22 -26.55 26.28 24.03
C LEU A 22 -25.94 24.99 23.49
N GLN A 23 -26.75 24.08 22.94
CA GLN A 23 -26.26 22.83 22.34
C GLN A 23 -25.33 23.08 21.15
N ILE A 24 -25.64 24.10 20.33
CA ILE A 24 -24.81 24.51 19.20
C ILE A 24 -23.49 25.09 19.68
N ALA A 25 -23.54 26.06 20.58
CA ALA A 25 -22.34 26.70 21.12
C ALA A 25 -21.43 25.67 21.80
N ALA A 26 -22.00 24.80 22.63
CA ALA A 26 -21.26 23.73 23.29
C ALA A 26 -20.65 22.74 22.30
N SER A 27 -21.41 22.29 21.29
CA SER A 27 -20.93 21.35 20.26
C SER A 27 -19.83 21.97 19.38
N ALA A 28 -19.95 23.26 19.04
CA ALA A 28 -18.93 24.01 18.31
C ALA A 28 -17.63 24.15 19.13
N VAL A 29 -17.74 24.49 20.42
CA VAL A 29 -16.59 24.59 21.33
C VAL A 29 -15.90 23.23 21.47
N ILE A 30 -16.65 22.14 21.66
CA ILE A 30 -16.09 20.77 21.71
C ILE A 30 -15.40 20.42 20.38
N GLY A 31 -16.03 20.70 19.24
CA GLY A 31 -15.45 20.44 17.92
C GLY A 31 -14.14 21.20 17.67
N VAL A 32 -14.09 22.49 18.02
CA VAL A 32 -12.87 23.31 17.93
C VAL A 32 -11.79 22.80 18.89
N CYS A 33 -12.13 22.50 20.14
CA CYS A 33 -11.17 21.95 21.10
C CYS A 33 -10.61 20.60 20.66
N ASN A 34 -11.45 19.74 20.07
CA ASN A 34 -11.03 18.47 19.50
C ASN A 34 -10.06 18.70 18.33
N ARG A 35 -10.33 19.64 17.42
CA ARG A 35 -9.40 19.95 16.30
C ARG A 35 -8.11 20.65 16.72
N LEU A 36 -8.12 21.47 17.76
CA LEU A 36 -6.89 22.06 18.31
C LEU A 36 -6.04 21.01 19.03
N SER A 37 -6.69 20.13 19.80
CA SER A 37 -6.02 18.97 20.40
C SER A 37 -5.50 18.05 19.30
N GLU A 38 -6.26 17.93 18.22
CA GLU A 38 -5.89 17.52 16.86
C GLU A 38 -4.42 17.65 16.51
N VAL A 39 -4.14 18.90 16.17
CA VAL A 39 -2.89 19.49 15.71
C VAL A 39 -1.81 19.40 16.80
N ARG A 40 -2.18 19.57 18.07
CA ARG A 40 -1.21 19.60 19.17
C ARG A 40 -0.68 18.23 19.58
N THR A 41 -1.53 17.19 19.55
CA THR A 41 -1.18 15.84 20.00
C THR A 41 -1.69 14.79 19.01
N PRO A 42 -1.02 14.58 17.87
CA PRO A 42 -1.52 13.69 16.82
C PRO A 42 -1.56 12.21 17.23
N TYR A 43 -0.78 11.80 18.24
CA TYR A 43 -0.66 10.41 18.71
C TYR A 43 -1.68 10.06 19.81
N GLY A 44 -2.04 8.77 19.94
CA GLY A 44 -2.91 8.25 21.01
C GLY A 44 -4.42 8.40 20.76
N ARG A 45 -4.82 8.77 19.54
CA ARG A 45 -6.22 8.86 19.13
C ARG A 45 -6.74 7.57 18.53
N ASP A 46 -8.04 7.35 18.69
CA ASP A 46 -8.72 6.16 18.18
C ASP A 46 -10.07 6.50 17.51
N GLY A 47 -10.78 5.46 17.06
CA GLY A 47 -12.08 5.60 16.39
C GLY A 47 -13.16 6.23 17.27
N ALA A 48 -13.06 6.18 18.60
CA ALA A 48 -14.02 6.80 19.50
C ALA A 48 -13.87 8.32 19.55
N ASP A 49 -12.63 8.82 19.51
CA ASP A 49 -12.36 10.26 19.37
C ASP A 49 -12.91 10.78 18.05
N GLN A 50 -12.71 10.03 16.97
CA GLN A 50 -13.24 10.37 15.64
C GLN A 50 -14.76 10.40 15.63
N MET A 51 -15.44 9.39 16.19
CA MET A 51 -16.90 9.37 16.26
C MET A 51 -17.46 10.56 17.06
N THR A 52 -16.84 10.87 18.21
CA THR A 52 -17.24 12.03 19.03
C THR A 52 -17.07 13.35 18.28
N ALA A 53 -15.97 13.49 17.54
CA ALA A 53 -15.73 14.66 16.70
C ALA A 53 -16.76 14.76 15.57
N VAL A 54 -17.08 13.64 14.89
CA VAL A 54 -18.06 13.63 13.80
C VAL A 54 -19.45 14.01 14.31
N ILE A 55 -19.90 13.45 15.44
CA ILE A 55 -21.21 13.78 16.03
C ILE A 55 -21.29 15.28 16.34
N THR A 56 -20.28 15.84 17.00
CA THR A 56 -20.28 17.27 17.38
C THR A 56 -20.19 18.20 16.17
N GLN A 57 -19.40 17.83 15.15
CA GLN A 57 -19.30 18.56 13.88
C GLN A 57 -20.62 18.52 13.09
N TYR A 58 -21.24 17.35 12.95
CA TYR A 58 -22.53 17.21 12.29
C TYR A 58 -23.61 18.03 13.00
N ARG A 59 -23.60 18.06 14.33
CA ARG A 59 -24.56 18.90 15.06
C ARG A 59 -24.32 20.38 14.79
N ALA A 60 -23.07 20.84 14.85
CA ALA A 60 -22.72 22.23 14.61
C ALA A 60 -23.08 22.69 13.18
N LEU A 61 -22.89 21.83 12.17
CA LEU A 61 -23.22 22.14 10.77
C LEU A 61 -24.72 22.14 10.51
N THR A 62 -25.42 21.06 10.90
CA THR A 62 -26.88 20.94 10.68
C THR A 62 -27.66 21.99 11.46
N ALA A 63 -27.12 22.49 12.57
CA ALA A 63 -27.70 23.56 13.35
C ALA A 63 -27.87 24.89 12.60
N LEU A 64 -27.11 25.11 11.52
CA LEU A 64 -27.25 26.29 10.66
C LEU A 64 -28.56 26.29 9.86
N ILE A 65 -29.23 25.14 9.75
CA ILE A 65 -30.51 24.99 9.06
C ILE A 65 -31.61 25.61 9.94
N PRO A 66 -32.33 26.66 9.50
CA PRO A 66 -33.33 27.33 10.33
C PRO A 66 -34.44 26.39 10.79
N ASP A 67 -34.97 25.57 9.87
CA ASP A 67 -35.99 24.57 10.17
C ASP A 67 -35.45 23.50 11.12
N GLN A 68 -36.05 23.42 12.30
CA GLN A 68 -35.62 22.52 13.36
C GLN A 68 -35.86 21.04 13.03
N LYS A 69 -36.99 20.70 12.40
CA LYS A 69 -37.31 19.32 12.07
C LYS A 69 -36.34 18.80 11.01
N VAL A 70 -36.06 19.61 9.99
CA VAL A 70 -35.09 19.29 8.95
C VAL A 70 -33.68 19.20 9.52
N SER A 71 -33.29 20.14 10.40
CA SER A 71 -31.98 20.14 11.07
C SER A 71 -31.74 18.86 11.86
N ASP A 72 -32.70 18.47 12.71
CA ASP A 72 -32.56 17.35 13.62
C ASP A 72 -32.66 16.00 12.87
N ASP A 73 -33.54 15.89 11.86
CA ASP A 73 -33.61 14.70 11.01
C ASP A 73 -32.32 14.48 10.22
N LEU A 74 -31.79 15.53 9.56
CA LEU A 74 -30.54 15.45 8.81
C LEU A 74 -29.36 15.08 9.71
N PHE A 75 -29.30 15.66 10.92
CA PHE A 75 -28.28 15.33 11.91
C PHE A 75 -28.29 13.83 12.26
N LEU A 76 -29.46 13.29 12.62
CA LEU A 76 -29.60 11.89 13.01
C LEU A 76 -29.33 10.95 11.82
N ARG A 77 -29.82 11.28 10.61
CA ARG A 77 -29.50 10.50 9.41
C ARG A 77 -28.00 10.49 9.09
N ALA A 78 -27.32 11.63 9.24
CA ALA A 78 -25.88 11.72 9.03
C ALA A 78 -25.07 10.91 10.06
N VAL A 79 -25.39 11.03 11.35
CA VAL A 79 -24.75 10.23 12.41
C VAL A 79 -25.02 8.73 12.21
N ASN A 80 -26.23 8.37 11.81
CA ASN A 80 -26.60 6.99 11.48
C ASN A 80 -25.77 6.44 10.31
N PHE A 81 -25.65 7.20 9.22
CA PHE A 81 -24.85 6.83 8.06
C PHE A 81 -23.38 6.62 8.44
N GLN A 82 -22.79 7.57 9.18
CA GLN A 82 -21.43 7.44 9.69
C GLN A 82 -21.27 6.20 10.58
N THR A 83 -22.24 5.90 11.43
CA THR A 83 -22.22 4.72 12.31
C THR A 83 -22.19 3.43 11.50
N ALA A 84 -23.10 3.29 10.54
CA ALA A 84 -23.14 2.12 9.66
C ALA A 84 -21.86 1.97 8.85
N LEU A 85 -21.34 3.07 8.31
CA LEU A 85 -20.10 3.09 7.56
C LEU A 85 -18.91 2.70 8.44
N SER A 86 -18.83 3.18 9.67
CA SER A 86 -17.73 2.90 10.60
C SER A 86 -17.65 1.41 10.94
N TYR A 87 -18.78 0.77 11.26
CA TYR A 87 -18.81 -0.69 11.49
C TYR A 87 -18.49 -1.47 10.21
N ALA A 88 -19.14 -1.13 9.08
CA ALA A 88 -18.93 -1.85 7.83
C ALA A 88 -17.49 -1.77 7.34
N VAL A 89 -16.90 -0.57 7.30
CA VAL A 89 -15.51 -0.36 6.88
C VAL A 89 -14.54 -1.02 7.84
N SER A 90 -14.80 -0.99 9.15
CA SER A 90 -13.99 -1.70 10.13
C SER A 90 -14.01 -3.22 9.88
N GLY A 91 -15.19 -3.81 9.68
CA GLY A 91 -15.33 -5.24 9.36
C GLY A 91 -14.66 -5.61 8.04
N ILE A 92 -14.87 -4.82 6.98
CA ILE A 92 -14.25 -5.01 5.66
C ILE A 92 -12.72 -4.90 5.77
N SER A 93 -12.20 -3.89 6.46
CA SER A 93 -10.76 -3.71 6.66
C SER A 93 -10.14 -4.91 7.37
N LYS A 94 -10.83 -5.46 8.38
CA LYS A 94 -10.40 -6.69 9.06
C LYS A 94 -10.52 -7.92 8.16
N ALA A 95 -11.51 -7.99 7.28
CA ALA A 95 -11.63 -9.08 6.30
C ALA A 95 -10.45 -9.13 5.31
N PHE A 96 -9.82 -7.98 5.04
CA PHE A 96 -8.59 -7.91 4.25
C PHE A 96 -7.32 -8.18 5.09
N GLY A 97 -7.39 -8.07 6.43
CA GLY A 97 -6.26 -8.26 7.33
C GLY A 97 -5.91 -9.73 7.55
N SER A 98 -4.72 -10.16 7.11
CA SER A 98 -4.23 -11.54 7.27
C SER A 98 -4.31 -12.04 8.73
N SER A 99 -3.90 -11.21 9.70
CA SER A 99 -3.95 -11.54 11.12
C SER A 99 -5.39 -11.70 11.65
N TRP A 100 -6.36 -10.97 11.10
CA TRP A 100 -7.76 -11.07 11.50
C TRP A 100 -8.41 -12.33 10.95
N VAL A 101 -8.23 -12.61 9.66
CA VAL A 101 -8.82 -13.78 8.99
C VAL A 101 -8.25 -15.10 9.56
N GLN A 102 -6.99 -15.10 9.97
CA GLN A 102 -6.33 -16.26 10.57
C GLN A 102 -6.57 -16.37 12.10
N GLY A 103 -7.22 -15.37 12.71
CA GLY A 103 -7.59 -15.39 14.12
C GLY A 103 -6.48 -14.97 15.10
N HIS A 104 -5.40 -14.35 14.61
CA HIS A 104 -4.24 -13.95 15.42
C HIS A 104 -4.30 -12.52 15.93
N ALA A 105 -5.14 -11.65 15.34
CA ALA A 105 -5.15 -10.23 15.69
C ALA A 105 -5.51 -9.95 17.15
N LEU A 106 -6.57 -10.55 17.71
CA LEU A 106 -6.91 -10.32 19.12
C LEU A 106 -5.84 -10.88 20.07
N PRO A 107 -5.33 -12.12 19.92
CA PRO A 107 -4.17 -12.58 20.69
C PRO A 107 -2.98 -11.62 20.66
N GLU A 108 -2.61 -11.11 19.48
CA GLU A 108 -1.49 -10.17 19.33
C GLU A 108 -1.73 -8.85 20.05
N ILE A 109 -2.93 -8.28 19.93
CA ILE A 109 -3.29 -7.06 20.65
C ILE A 109 -3.24 -7.30 22.15
N LEU A 110 -3.75 -8.45 22.60
CA LEU A 110 -3.74 -8.81 24.00
C LEU A 110 -2.33 -9.04 24.51
N GLU A 111 -1.31 -9.33 23.69
CA GLU A 111 0.09 -9.45 24.11
C GLU A 111 0.78 -8.10 24.31
N THR A 112 0.20 -7.01 23.79
CA THR A 112 0.77 -5.67 23.94
C THR A 112 0.70 -5.14 25.38
N GLU A 113 1.66 -4.28 25.73
CA GLU A 113 1.65 -3.61 27.03
C GLU A 113 0.49 -2.64 27.21
N ALA A 114 -0.03 -2.08 26.11
CA ALA A 114 -1.04 -1.03 26.12
C ALA A 114 -2.46 -1.53 26.39
N TYR A 115 -2.78 -2.78 26.04
CA TYR A 115 -4.17 -3.27 26.03
C TYR A 115 -4.38 -4.62 26.75
N GLY A 116 -3.30 -5.30 27.14
CA GLY A 116 -3.34 -6.71 27.55
C GLY A 116 -3.37 -7.04 29.05
N ARG A 117 -3.47 -6.03 29.93
CA ARG A 117 -3.20 -6.22 31.38
C ARG A 117 -4.44 -6.51 32.22
N GLY A 118 -5.62 -6.11 31.78
CA GLY A 118 -6.87 -6.27 32.52
C GLY A 118 -7.33 -7.72 32.77
N PRO A 119 -8.18 -7.99 33.78
CA PRO A 119 -8.64 -9.35 34.11
C PRO A 119 -9.36 -10.06 32.95
N ALA A 120 -10.13 -9.34 32.13
CA ALA A 120 -10.81 -9.92 30.98
C ALA A 120 -9.81 -10.30 29.85
N ALA A 121 -8.73 -9.54 29.70
CA ALA A 121 -7.62 -9.89 28.80
C ALA A 121 -6.95 -11.20 29.22
N GLN A 122 -6.74 -11.40 30.53
CA GLN A 122 -6.16 -12.62 31.07
C GLN A 122 -7.02 -13.86 30.80
N ILE A 123 -8.35 -13.74 30.88
CA ILE A 123 -9.27 -14.83 30.52
C ILE A 123 -9.13 -15.20 29.04
N LEU A 124 -9.09 -14.21 28.14
CA LEU A 124 -8.93 -14.47 26.71
C LEU A 124 -7.57 -15.11 26.37
N ARG A 125 -6.50 -14.67 27.05
CA ARG A 125 -5.17 -15.31 26.94
C ARG A 125 -5.19 -16.77 27.43
N ARG A 126 -5.99 -17.10 28.46
CA ARG A 126 -6.16 -18.47 28.98
C ARG A 126 -6.90 -19.39 28.01
N TYR A 127 -7.74 -18.87 27.11
CA TYR A 127 -8.51 -19.67 26.14
C TYR A 127 -8.21 -19.27 24.69
N PRO A 128 -7.05 -19.66 24.12
CA PRO A 128 -6.61 -19.22 22.79
C PRO A 128 -7.58 -19.56 21.65
N ARG A 129 -8.23 -20.74 21.71
CA ARG A 129 -9.24 -21.15 20.70
C ARG A 129 -10.44 -20.20 20.70
N PHE A 130 -10.88 -19.78 21.88
CA PHE A 130 -11.97 -18.82 22.02
C PHE A 130 -11.54 -17.44 21.52
N SER A 131 -10.32 -16.98 21.85
CA SER A 131 -9.77 -15.72 21.33
C SER A 131 -9.67 -15.70 19.81
N ARG A 132 -9.27 -16.82 19.18
CA ARG A 132 -9.27 -16.98 17.71
C ARG A 132 -10.68 -16.88 17.13
N ALA A 133 -11.65 -17.59 17.72
CA ALA A 133 -13.04 -17.53 17.28
C ALA A 133 -13.62 -16.11 17.40
N MET A 134 -13.31 -15.39 18.49
CA MET A 134 -13.71 -13.99 18.68
C MET A 134 -13.08 -13.05 17.65
N THR A 135 -11.82 -13.30 17.28
CA THR A 135 -11.12 -12.51 16.24
C THR A 135 -11.85 -12.60 14.90
N VAL A 136 -12.11 -13.82 14.43
CA VAL A 136 -12.82 -14.04 13.16
C VAL A 136 -14.28 -13.58 13.27
N GLY A 137 -14.93 -13.84 14.40
CA GLY A 137 -16.29 -13.40 14.67
C GLY A 137 -16.46 -11.88 14.60
N THR A 138 -15.45 -11.11 14.99
CA THR A 138 -15.45 -9.63 14.91
C THR A 138 -15.60 -9.14 13.47
N ILE A 139 -14.98 -9.83 12.50
CA ILE A 139 -15.11 -9.50 11.06
C ILE A 139 -16.57 -9.56 10.63
N VAL A 140 -17.22 -10.70 10.92
CA VAL A 140 -18.63 -10.93 10.57
C VAL A 140 -19.53 -9.98 11.35
N TRP A 141 -19.28 -9.80 12.64
CA TRP A 141 -20.06 -8.95 13.52
C TRP A 141 -20.09 -7.49 13.05
N GLU A 142 -18.92 -6.89 12.82
CA GLU A 142 -18.83 -5.51 12.36
C GLU A 142 -19.30 -5.35 10.91
N GLY A 143 -18.89 -6.26 10.02
CA GLY A 143 -19.26 -6.24 8.60
C GLY A 143 -20.76 -6.42 8.35
N SER A 144 -21.45 -7.15 9.23
CA SER A 144 -22.90 -7.39 9.13
C SER A 144 -23.76 -6.31 9.78
N PHE A 145 -23.18 -5.31 10.44
CA PHE A 145 -23.95 -4.25 11.10
C PHE A 145 -25.01 -3.60 10.19
N PRO A 146 -24.75 -3.29 8.89
CA PRO A 146 -25.77 -2.72 8.00
C PRO A 146 -27.03 -3.58 7.83
N LEU A 147 -26.98 -4.89 8.09
CA LEU A 147 -28.15 -5.76 8.03
C LEU A 147 -29.20 -5.44 9.11
N ILE A 148 -28.84 -4.64 10.14
CA ILE A 148 -29.77 -4.18 11.17
C ILE A 148 -30.98 -3.43 10.59
N TYR A 149 -30.82 -2.78 9.44
CA TYR A 149 -31.91 -2.05 8.77
C TYR A 149 -32.92 -2.97 8.08
N LEU A 150 -32.61 -4.26 7.94
CA LEU A 150 -33.53 -5.28 7.42
C LEU A 150 -34.38 -5.90 8.54
N LEU A 151 -33.93 -5.83 9.80
CA LEU A 151 -34.60 -6.45 10.93
C LEU A 151 -35.85 -5.68 11.35
N PRO A 152 -36.93 -6.31 11.83
CA PRO A 152 -38.02 -5.63 12.53
C PRO A 152 -37.50 -4.78 13.71
N ARG A 153 -38.17 -3.65 14.01
CA ARG A 153 -37.72 -2.67 15.01
C ARG A 153 -37.34 -3.28 16.37
N LYS A 154 -38.13 -4.24 16.85
CA LYS A 154 -37.88 -4.94 18.12
C LYS A 154 -36.58 -5.76 18.07
N GLN A 155 -36.35 -6.49 16.98
CA GLN A 155 -35.14 -7.29 16.78
C GLN A 155 -33.90 -6.39 16.60
N ALA A 156 -34.05 -5.28 15.88
CA ALA A 156 -33.00 -4.28 15.75
C ALA A 156 -32.59 -3.66 17.11
N SER A 157 -33.52 -3.47 18.05
CA SER A 157 -33.19 -3.06 19.42
C SER A 157 -32.30 -4.06 20.14
N TYR A 158 -32.60 -5.36 20.00
CA TYR A 158 -31.77 -6.42 20.60
C TYR A 158 -30.39 -6.47 19.97
N ALA A 159 -30.31 -6.32 18.65
CA ALA A 159 -29.03 -6.21 17.95
C ALA A 159 -28.21 -4.99 18.44
N LEU A 160 -28.83 -3.81 18.59
CA LEU A 160 -28.15 -2.64 19.17
C LEU A 160 -27.68 -2.88 20.60
N ALA A 161 -28.48 -3.55 21.43
CA ALA A 161 -28.07 -3.91 22.78
C ALA A 161 -26.85 -4.86 22.76
N ALA A 162 -26.82 -5.83 21.85
CA ALA A 162 -25.66 -6.70 21.67
C ALA A 162 -24.41 -5.93 21.20
N VAL A 163 -24.55 -4.96 20.29
CA VAL A 163 -23.45 -4.09 19.86
C VAL A 163 -22.92 -3.24 21.02
N LYS A 164 -23.81 -2.76 21.90
CA LYS A 164 -23.41 -2.06 23.13
C LYS A 164 -22.62 -2.97 24.06
N SER A 165 -23.08 -4.20 24.29
CA SER A 165 -22.36 -5.19 25.08
C SER A 165 -21.00 -5.54 24.48
N PHE A 166 -20.89 -5.59 23.15
CA PHE A 166 -19.62 -5.78 22.45
C PHE A 166 -18.63 -4.65 22.79
N HIS A 167 -19.03 -3.38 22.73
CA HIS A 167 -18.15 -2.25 23.10
C HIS A 167 -17.76 -2.25 24.58
N VAL A 168 -18.65 -2.66 25.49
CA VAL A 168 -18.29 -2.88 26.90
C VAL A 168 -17.26 -4.00 27.03
N GLY A 169 -17.43 -5.09 26.26
CA GLY A 169 -16.45 -6.16 26.15
C GLY A 169 -15.09 -5.65 25.69
N VAL A 170 -15.04 -4.86 24.60
CA VAL A 170 -13.82 -4.20 24.11
C VAL A 170 -13.20 -3.30 25.19
N ALA A 171 -13.99 -2.49 25.88
CA ALA A 171 -13.48 -1.65 26.96
C ALA A 171 -12.89 -2.46 28.12
N ALA A 172 -13.50 -3.61 28.46
CA ALA A 172 -13.03 -4.48 29.52
C ALA A 172 -11.78 -5.29 29.13
N THR A 173 -11.66 -5.70 27.86
CA THR A 173 -10.57 -6.56 27.38
C THR A 173 -9.39 -5.79 26.84
N MET A 174 -9.63 -4.61 26.25
CA MET A 174 -8.61 -3.78 25.61
C MET A 174 -8.43 -2.45 26.32
N GLU A 175 -9.06 -2.21 27.47
CA GLU A 175 -8.89 -0.97 28.26
C GLU A 175 -9.20 0.32 27.45
N LEU A 176 -10.18 0.23 26.56
CA LEU A 176 -10.63 1.31 25.67
C LEU A 176 -12.00 1.88 26.09
N PRO A 177 -12.14 2.54 27.26
CA PRO A 177 -13.44 3.00 27.76
C PRO A 177 -14.10 4.08 26.89
N ARG A 178 -13.31 4.81 26.09
CA ARG A 178 -13.82 5.85 25.19
C ARG A 178 -14.75 5.29 24.11
N PHE A 179 -14.53 4.05 23.66
CA PHE A 179 -15.36 3.41 22.63
C PHE A 179 -16.81 3.23 23.06
N VAL A 180 -17.05 2.95 24.34
CA VAL A 180 -18.41 2.87 24.89
C VAL A 180 -19.15 4.18 24.63
N TRP A 181 -18.56 5.30 25.04
CA TRP A 181 -19.22 6.60 24.96
C TRP A 181 -19.36 7.11 23.53
N GLY A 182 -18.29 7.00 22.72
CA GLY A 182 -18.30 7.46 21.34
C GLY A 182 -19.36 6.75 20.49
N PHE A 183 -19.46 5.42 20.59
CA PHE A 183 -20.40 4.65 19.78
C PHE A 183 -21.81 4.56 20.39
N PHE A 184 -21.96 4.56 21.71
CA PHE A 184 -23.31 4.59 22.31
C PHE A 184 -24.05 5.88 21.95
N GLY A 185 -23.31 7.00 21.89
CA GLY A 185 -23.85 8.30 21.49
C GLY A 185 -24.43 8.32 20.07
N SER A 186 -23.98 7.41 19.19
CA SER A 186 -24.46 7.34 17.81
C SER A 186 -25.66 6.41 17.61
N HIS A 187 -25.90 5.46 18.52
CA HIS A 187 -26.98 4.46 18.39
C HIS A 187 -28.39 5.05 18.47
N GLY A 188 -28.57 6.22 19.11
CA GLY A 188 -29.86 6.93 19.07
C GLY A 188 -30.27 7.31 17.64
N ALA A 189 -29.29 7.65 16.82
CA ALA A 189 -29.47 7.97 15.40
C ALA A 189 -29.88 6.74 14.58
N VAL A 190 -29.36 5.56 14.96
CA VAL A 190 -29.81 4.27 14.40
C VAL A 190 -31.26 4.00 14.75
N GLY A 191 -31.63 4.20 16.01
CA GLY A 191 -33.04 4.13 16.45
C GLY A 191 -33.95 5.01 15.61
N HIS A 192 -33.58 6.28 15.41
CA HIS A 192 -34.34 7.24 14.60
C HIS A 192 -34.63 6.72 13.19
N VAL A 193 -33.60 6.27 12.46
CA VAL A 193 -33.77 5.77 11.08
C VAL A 193 -34.58 4.46 11.03
N LEU A 194 -34.53 3.65 12.10
CA LEU A 194 -35.39 2.47 12.21
C LEU A 194 -36.86 2.85 12.48
N ASP A 195 -37.11 3.95 13.18
CA ASP A 195 -38.45 4.45 13.51
C ASP A 195 -39.08 5.23 12.34
N THR A 196 -38.29 5.89 11.50
CA THR A 196 -38.74 6.63 10.31
C THR A 196 -38.70 5.82 9.00
N ARG A 197 -38.83 4.49 9.11
CA ARG A 197 -38.88 3.60 7.93
C ARG A 197 -40.08 3.93 7.05
N GLY A 198 -39.81 4.23 5.78
CA GLY A 198 -40.81 4.61 4.79
C GLY A 198 -40.72 6.07 4.37
N GLU A 199 -40.03 6.91 5.14
CA GLU A 199 -39.74 8.29 4.75
C GLU A 199 -38.73 8.37 3.59
N PRO A 200 -38.76 9.46 2.79
CA PRO A 200 -37.81 9.68 1.71
C PRO A 200 -36.35 9.64 2.18
N ARG A 201 -35.53 8.78 1.54
CA ARG A 201 -34.08 8.66 1.80
C ARG A 201 -33.26 9.62 0.92
N THR A 202 -33.63 10.89 0.89
CA THR A 202 -33.00 11.89 0.02
C THR A 202 -31.53 12.11 0.39
N PHE A 203 -31.23 12.20 1.69
CA PHE A 203 -29.87 12.35 2.19
C PHE A 203 -28.98 11.16 1.83
N GLU A 204 -29.38 9.93 2.18
CA GLU A 204 -28.54 8.74 1.96
C GLU A 204 -28.30 8.50 0.46
N LYS A 205 -29.34 8.71 -0.37
CA LYS A 205 -29.20 8.65 -1.84
C LYS A 205 -28.26 9.73 -2.37
N ALA A 206 -28.33 10.95 -1.85
CA ALA A 206 -27.44 12.04 -2.26
C ALA A 206 -25.99 11.77 -1.88
N VAL A 207 -25.74 11.27 -0.66
CA VAL A 207 -24.39 10.89 -0.20
C VAL A 207 -23.82 9.75 -1.05
N LEU A 208 -24.59 8.67 -1.25
CA LEU A 208 -24.15 7.54 -2.07
C LEU A 208 -23.95 7.93 -3.54
N GLY A 209 -24.85 8.74 -4.09
CA GLY A 209 -24.74 9.27 -5.45
C GLY A 209 -23.51 10.15 -5.62
N THR A 210 -23.22 11.03 -4.66
CA THR A 210 -22.04 11.91 -4.67
C THR A 210 -20.76 11.09 -4.53
N ALA A 211 -20.69 10.17 -3.57
CA ALA A 211 -19.53 9.30 -3.37
C ALA A 211 -19.27 8.42 -4.61
N GLY A 212 -20.32 7.84 -5.19
CA GLY A 212 -20.23 7.07 -6.44
C GLY A 212 -19.78 7.94 -7.62
N GLY A 213 -20.31 9.16 -7.75
CA GLY A 213 -19.92 10.12 -8.77
C GLY A 213 -18.45 10.55 -8.66
N VAL A 214 -17.97 10.85 -7.45
CA VAL A 214 -16.57 11.19 -7.18
C VAL A 214 -15.66 10.01 -7.48
N ALA A 215 -16.02 8.80 -7.03
CA ALA A 215 -15.24 7.59 -7.30
C ALA A 215 -15.17 7.30 -8.81
N LEU A 216 -16.27 7.45 -9.55
CA LEU A 216 -16.30 7.28 -11.00
C LEU A 216 -15.45 8.33 -11.70
N ALA A 217 -15.59 9.62 -11.35
CA ALA A 217 -14.78 10.70 -11.91
C ALA A 217 -13.29 10.47 -11.65
N SER A 218 -12.92 10.09 -10.42
CA SER A 218 -11.56 9.73 -10.03
C SER A 218 -11.01 8.55 -10.86
N ALA A 219 -11.80 7.50 -11.05
CA ALA A 219 -11.44 6.35 -11.87
C ALA A 219 -11.23 6.72 -13.35
N LEU A 220 -12.07 7.61 -13.89
CA LEU A 220 -11.95 8.13 -15.25
C LEU A 220 -10.68 8.99 -15.41
N ILE A 221 -10.38 9.88 -14.46
CA ILE A 221 -9.14 10.67 -14.46
C ILE A 221 -7.92 9.74 -14.38
N ALA A 222 -7.93 8.73 -13.51
CA ALA A 222 -6.84 7.76 -13.42
C ALA A 222 -6.68 6.95 -14.72
N ARG A 223 -7.78 6.58 -15.38
CA ARG A 223 -7.75 5.94 -16.69
C ARG A 223 -7.13 6.85 -17.74
N GLU A 224 -7.49 8.13 -17.76
CA GLU A 224 -6.96 9.09 -18.72
C GLU A 224 -5.47 9.37 -18.49
N LYS A 225 -5.04 9.56 -17.23
CA LYS A 225 -3.62 9.69 -16.90
C LYS A 225 -2.79 8.47 -17.33
N ARG A 226 -3.33 7.25 -17.17
CA ARG A 226 -2.68 6.04 -17.69
C ARG A 226 -2.57 6.02 -19.21
N LYS A 227 -3.61 6.45 -19.94
CA LYS A 227 -3.53 6.60 -21.40
C LYS A 227 -2.49 7.63 -21.81
N VAL A 228 -2.43 8.77 -21.12
CA VAL A 228 -1.39 9.79 -21.37
C VAL A 228 0.01 9.21 -21.11
N ALA A 229 0.20 8.44 -20.04
CA ALA A 229 1.46 7.76 -19.79
C ALA A 229 1.81 6.75 -20.89
N GLU A 230 0.83 5.97 -21.38
CA GLU A 230 1.01 5.04 -22.50
C GLU A 230 1.35 5.76 -23.81
N GLN A 231 0.67 6.86 -24.13
CA GLN A 231 1.00 7.71 -25.29
C GLN A 231 2.40 8.29 -25.21
N ARG A 232 2.83 8.72 -24.02
CA ARG A 232 4.20 9.20 -23.78
C ARG A 232 5.22 8.08 -23.98
N ARG A 233 4.93 6.87 -23.48
CA ARG A 233 5.77 5.69 -23.72
C ARG A 233 5.90 5.38 -25.21
N LEU A 234 4.84 5.52 -25.99
CA LEU A 234 4.87 5.31 -27.46
C LEU A 234 5.42 6.52 -28.25
N GLY A 235 5.72 7.64 -27.56
CA GLY A 235 6.16 8.87 -28.19
C GLY A 235 7.64 8.86 -28.60
N PRO A 236 8.13 9.89 -29.32
CA PRO A 236 9.50 9.93 -29.84
C PRO A 236 10.63 9.86 -28.81
N LYS A 237 10.35 10.20 -27.54
CA LYS A 237 11.29 10.12 -26.41
C LYS A 237 10.93 9.00 -25.43
N GLY A 238 10.03 8.11 -25.85
CA GLY A 238 9.50 7.05 -25.02
C GLY A 238 10.36 5.79 -25.09
N VAL A 239 9.69 4.65 -24.95
CA VAL A 239 10.31 3.34 -25.01
C VAL A 239 10.39 2.85 -26.45
N MET A 240 11.34 1.96 -26.70
CA MET A 240 11.40 1.18 -27.92
C MET A 240 10.54 -0.07 -27.76
N GLN A 241 10.03 -0.57 -28.89
CA GLN A 241 9.31 -1.82 -28.95
C GLN A 241 9.99 -2.72 -29.97
N LEU A 242 10.34 -3.91 -29.52
CA LEU A 242 10.72 -5.01 -30.39
C LEU A 242 9.45 -5.78 -30.72
N ASP A 243 9.14 -5.89 -32.01
CA ASP A 243 8.11 -6.80 -32.52
C ASP A 243 8.80 -8.00 -33.18
N GLY A 244 8.69 -9.16 -32.55
CA GLY A 244 9.32 -10.39 -33.03
C GLY A 244 8.49 -11.64 -32.75
N GLU A 245 9.05 -12.81 -33.02
CA GLU A 245 8.38 -14.11 -32.86
C GLU A 245 7.93 -14.36 -31.41
N ILE A 246 8.69 -13.83 -30.44
CA ILE A 246 8.37 -13.94 -29.01
C ILE A 246 7.26 -12.96 -28.56
N GLY A 247 6.72 -12.15 -29.47
CA GLY A 247 5.76 -11.08 -29.20
C GLY A 247 6.42 -9.76 -28.80
N ALA A 248 5.60 -8.72 -28.63
CA ALA A 248 6.09 -7.37 -28.34
C ALA A 248 6.85 -7.29 -27.00
N VAL A 249 8.04 -6.69 -27.02
CA VAL A 249 8.88 -6.42 -25.84
C VAL A 249 9.20 -4.93 -25.74
N GLU A 250 8.94 -4.36 -24.56
CA GLU A 250 9.28 -2.98 -24.24
C GLU A 250 10.70 -2.88 -23.67
N TYR A 251 11.51 -2.01 -24.25
CA TYR A 251 12.87 -1.73 -23.79
C TYR A 251 13.29 -0.28 -24.01
N VAL A 252 14.38 0.13 -23.37
CA VAL A 252 15.05 1.42 -23.55
C VAL A 252 16.54 1.15 -23.63
N VAL A 253 17.20 1.72 -24.64
CA VAL A 253 18.66 1.74 -24.74
C VAL A 253 19.18 3.16 -24.69
N ASN A 254 20.23 3.37 -23.91
CA ASN A 254 20.99 4.61 -23.89
C ASN A 254 22.43 4.31 -24.30
N HIS A 255 22.96 5.07 -25.26
CA HIS A 255 24.34 4.93 -25.72
C HIS A 255 25.20 6.07 -25.18
N PRO A 256 26.51 5.84 -24.98
CA PRO A 256 27.42 6.89 -24.57
C PRO A 256 27.64 7.95 -25.64
N PRO A 257 28.03 9.17 -25.23
CA PRO A 257 28.48 10.20 -26.16
C PRO A 257 29.62 9.66 -27.04
N GLY A 258 29.39 9.56 -28.34
CA GLY A 258 30.33 8.96 -29.30
C GLY A 258 29.90 7.60 -29.88
N GLY A 259 28.75 7.07 -29.48
CA GLY A 259 28.10 5.92 -30.12
C GLY A 259 28.38 4.56 -29.46
N PRO A 260 27.68 3.50 -29.89
CA PRO A 260 27.73 2.17 -29.26
C PRO A 260 29.11 1.50 -29.36
N ASP A 261 29.93 1.84 -30.37
CA ASP A 261 31.24 1.22 -30.59
C ASP A 261 32.27 1.52 -29.49
N ARG A 262 32.04 2.57 -28.69
CA ARG A 262 32.88 2.94 -27.55
C ARG A 262 32.44 2.31 -26.23
N SER A 263 31.28 1.65 -26.21
CA SER A 263 30.67 1.08 -25.01
C SER A 263 31.16 -0.35 -24.78
N ARG A 264 32.11 -0.55 -23.86
CA ARG A 264 32.38 -1.86 -23.28
C ARG A 264 32.64 -1.75 -21.78
N PRO A 265 31.91 -2.50 -20.93
CA PRO A 265 30.84 -3.46 -21.24
C PRO A 265 29.45 -2.83 -21.51
N VAL A 266 28.49 -3.64 -22.00
CA VAL A 266 27.05 -3.29 -22.06
C VAL A 266 26.43 -3.58 -20.69
N VAL A 267 25.66 -2.63 -20.15
CA VAL A 267 25.00 -2.77 -18.85
C VAL A 267 23.52 -3.08 -19.06
N VAL A 268 23.06 -4.22 -18.55
CA VAL A 268 21.65 -4.66 -18.60
C VAL A 268 21.03 -4.47 -17.23
N MET A 269 19.85 -3.86 -17.15
CA MET A 269 19.17 -3.56 -15.90
C MET A 269 17.86 -4.32 -15.73
N GLU A 270 17.79 -5.14 -14.66
CA GLU A 270 16.60 -5.89 -14.25
C GLU A 270 15.77 -5.11 -13.23
N CYS A 271 14.49 -4.89 -13.53
CA CYS A 271 13.57 -4.23 -12.60
C CYS A 271 13.14 -5.13 -11.45
N GLY A 272 12.80 -4.55 -10.30
CA GLY A 272 12.13 -5.27 -9.21
C GLY A 272 10.67 -5.61 -9.52
N LEU A 273 10.00 -6.23 -8.55
CA LEU A 273 8.62 -6.66 -8.68
C LEU A 273 7.68 -5.48 -8.93
N GLY A 274 6.93 -5.50 -10.04
CA GLY A 274 5.99 -4.43 -10.39
C GLY A 274 6.62 -3.07 -10.64
N GLN A 275 7.95 -2.99 -10.78
CA GLN A 275 8.66 -1.75 -11.05
C GLN A 275 8.74 -1.46 -12.55
N SER A 276 8.88 -0.18 -12.86
CA SER A 276 8.98 0.31 -14.22
C SER A 276 10.44 0.60 -14.60
N LEU A 277 10.78 0.64 -15.90
CA LEU A 277 12.13 0.99 -16.38
C LEU A 277 12.62 2.35 -15.88
N GLU A 278 11.68 3.26 -15.65
CA GLU A 278 11.90 4.58 -15.08
C GLU A 278 12.51 4.53 -13.67
N SER A 279 12.35 3.42 -12.93
CA SER A 279 12.95 3.28 -11.60
C SER A 279 14.48 3.31 -11.62
N TRP A 280 15.07 3.11 -12.79
CA TRP A 280 16.50 3.18 -13.02
C TRP A 280 16.98 4.54 -13.52
N GLU A 281 16.13 5.58 -13.63
CA GLU A 281 16.46 6.88 -14.24
C GLU A 281 17.85 7.39 -13.84
N TRP A 282 18.09 7.58 -12.55
CA TRP A 282 19.33 8.18 -12.05
C TRP A 282 20.57 7.32 -12.30
N VAL A 283 20.45 6.00 -12.12
CA VAL A 283 21.58 5.07 -12.31
C VAL A 283 21.89 4.92 -13.80
N ALA A 284 20.85 4.80 -14.64
CA ALA A 284 20.98 4.65 -16.07
C ALA A 284 21.52 5.91 -16.74
N GLU A 285 21.03 7.10 -16.36
CA GLU A 285 21.49 8.38 -16.90
C GLU A 285 23.00 8.54 -16.71
N SER A 286 23.51 8.22 -15.51
CA SER A 286 24.93 8.38 -15.20
C SER A 286 25.79 7.29 -15.83
N LEU A 287 25.39 6.02 -15.80
CA LEU A 287 26.14 4.93 -16.45
C LEU A 287 26.15 5.06 -17.99
N ALA A 288 25.09 5.64 -18.55
CA ALA A 288 24.98 5.88 -19.99
C ALA A 288 26.01 6.90 -20.52
N LEU A 289 26.78 7.57 -19.65
CA LEU A 289 27.87 8.44 -20.09
C LEU A 289 29.06 7.66 -20.68
N ASP A 290 29.26 6.41 -20.26
CA ASP A 290 30.42 5.59 -20.69
C ASP A 290 30.02 4.21 -21.22
N HIS A 291 28.79 3.77 -20.91
CA HIS A 291 28.30 2.44 -21.26
C HIS A 291 27.00 2.52 -22.07
N THR A 292 26.75 1.51 -22.90
CA THR A 292 25.42 1.24 -23.43
C THR A 292 24.62 0.62 -22.31
N VAL A 293 23.52 1.28 -21.92
CA VAL A 293 22.63 0.83 -20.84
C VAL A 293 21.32 0.37 -21.45
N VAL A 294 20.96 -0.89 -21.21
CA VAL A 294 19.74 -1.52 -21.68
C VAL A 294 18.81 -1.79 -20.49
N ARG A 295 17.59 -1.29 -20.57
CA ARG A 295 16.51 -1.52 -19.61
C ARG A 295 15.35 -2.17 -20.33
N TYR A 296 14.73 -3.19 -19.77
CA TYR A 296 13.63 -3.87 -20.43
C TYR A 296 12.60 -4.42 -19.44
N HIS A 297 11.37 -4.62 -19.90
CA HIS A 297 10.31 -5.19 -19.07
C HIS A 297 10.16 -6.68 -19.35
N ARG A 298 10.16 -7.46 -18.27
CA ARG A 298 9.78 -8.89 -18.28
C ARG A 298 8.33 -9.08 -18.72
N ALA A 299 7.98 -10.33 -19.02
CA ALA A 299 6.67 -10.75 -19.47
C ALA A 299 5.52 -10.16 -18.62
N GLY A 300 4.54 -9.57 -19.29
CA GLY A 300 3.30 -9.05 -18.70
C GLY A 300 3.35 -7.62 -18.18
N TYR A 301 4.52 -7.00 -18.08
CA TYR A 301 4.68 -5.62 -17.62
C TYR A 301 4.64 -4.58 -18.73
N GLY A 302 4.07 -3.42 -18.42
CA GLY A 302 4.02 -2.30 -19.35
C GLY A 302 3.43 -2.68 -20.70
N LEU A 303 4.21 -2.43 -21.75
CA LEU A 303 3.88 -2.75 -23.13
C LEU A 303 4.40 -4.12 -23.58
N THR A 304 5.24 -4.80 -22.77
CA THR A 304 5.66 -6.19 -23.05
C THR A 304 4.45 -7.13 -23.02
N LYS A 305 4.12 -7.70 -24.18
CA LYS A 305 3.06 -8.71 -24.37
C LYS A 305 3.62 -10.13 -24.49
N SER A 306 4.93 -10.25 -24.68
CA SER A 306 5.63 -11.53 -24.67
C SER A 306 5.29 -12.34 -23.41
N ARG A 307 5.22 -13.66 -23.59
CA ARG A 307 5.14 -14.66 -22.52
C ARG A 307 6.39 -15.52 -22.44
N ALA A 308 7.44 -15.17 -23.19
CA ALA A 308 8.69 -15.90 -23.21
C ALA A 308 9.43 -15.78 -21.87
N SER A 309 10.45 -16.62 -21.68
CA SER A 309 11.27 -16.58 -20.47
C SER A 309 12.07 -15.28 -20.41
N SER A 310 12.58 -14.92 -19.22
CA SER A 310 13.42 -13.72 -19.08
C SER A 310 14.69 -13.81 -19.93
N GLY A 311 15.27 -15.01 -20.08
CA GLY A 311 16.42 -15.23 -20.96
C GLY A 311 16.10 -14.98 -22.43
N ASP A 312 14.95 -15.47 -22.92
CA ASP A 312 14.57 -15.28 -24.34
C ASP A 312 14.22 -13.82 -24.64
N ILE A 313 13.57 -13.14 -23.70
CA ILE A 313 13.32 -11.69 -23.81
C ILE A 313 14.64 -10.93 -23.84
N LEU A 314 15.58 -11.27 -22.96
CA LEU A 314 16.89 -10.63 -22.92
C LEU A 314 17.67 -10.88 -24.22
N GLU A 315 17.68 -12.11 -24.75
CA GLU A 315 18.33 -12.43 -26.02
C GLU A 315 17.81 -11.52 -27.13
N ALA A 316 16.49 -11.48 -27.30
CA ALA A 316 15.85 -10.71 -28.35
C ALA A 316 16.15 -9.20 -28.24
N VAL A 317 16.18 -8.65 -27.02
CA VAL A 317 16.56 -7.25 -26.79
C VAL A 317 18.04 -7.01 -27.09
N LEU A 318 18.94 -7.92 -26.70
CA LEU A 318 20.37 -7.78 -26.97
C LEU A 318 20.69 -7.90 -28.46
N GLU A 319 19.98 -8.75 -29.20
CA GLU A 319 20.09 -8.88 -30.65
C GLU A 319 19.62 -7.60 -31.36
N GLU A 320 18.46 -7.08 -30.97
CA GLU A 320 17.89 -5.83 -31.51
C GLU A 320 18.81 -4.62 -31.27
N VAL A 321 19.40 -4.52 -30.08
CA VAL A 321 20.37 -3.47 -29.74
C VAL A 321 21.72 -3.68 -30.43
N GLY A 322 21.98 -4.86 -31.02
CA GLY A 322 23.26 -5.20 -31.63
C GLY A 322 24.39 -5.32 -30.60
N ALA A 323 24.07 -5.65 -29.35
CA ALA A 323 25.03 -5.74 -28.26
C ALA A 323 25.98 -6.94 -28.48
N LYS A 324 27.21 -6.66 -28.93
CA LYS A 324 28.27 -7.67 -29.18
C LYS A 324 29.45 -7.42 -28.21
N GLY A 325 29.50 -8.18 -27.12
CA GLY A 325 30.57 -8.08 -26.13
C GLY A 325 30.15 -8.48 -24.71
N GLU A 326 31.01 -8.14 -23.75
CA GLU A 326 30.79 -8.35 -22.32
C GLU A 326 29.53 -7.63 -21.83
N ILE A 327 28.80 -8.31 -20.95
CA ILE A 327 27.57 -7.85 -20.34
C ILE A 327 27.79 -7.76 -18.83
N VAL A 328 27.35 -6.64 -18.26
CA VAL A 328 27.20 -6.48 -16.82
C VAL A 328 25.72 -6.44 -16.51
N VAL A 329 25.25 -7.40 -15.72
CA VAL A 329 23.85 -7.43 -15.28
C VAL A 329 23.73 -6.70 -13.95
N VAL A 330 22.82 -5.73 -13.88
CA VAL A 330 22.50 -4.98 -12.67
C VAL A 330 21.05 -5.24 -12.33
N THR A 331 20.79 -5.78 -11.14
CA THR A 331 19.46 -6.19 -10.73
C THR A 331 18.97 -5.41 -9.53
N HIS A 332 17.66 -5.30 -9.37
CA HIS A 332 17.05 -4.79 -8.16
C HIS A 332 15.97 -5.73 -7.61
N SER A 333 15.97 -5.95 -6.29
CA SER A 333 14.94 -6.73 -5.60
C SER A 333 14.75 -8.11 -6.26
N ILE A 334 13.51 -8.49 -6.62
CA ILE A 334 13.19 -9.77 -7.26
C ILE A 334 13.86 -9.95 -8.63
N GLY A 335 14.38 -8.87 -9.24
CA GLY A 335 15.11 -8.92 -10.50
C GLY A 335 16.34 -9.82 -10.44
N SER A 336 16.93 -10.02 -9.24
CA SER A 336 18.03 -10.99 -9.05
C SER A 336 17.60 -12.42 -9.36
N LEU A 337 16.38 -12.82 -9.00
CA LEU A 337 15.85 -14.14 -9.28
C LEU A 337 15.51 -14.33 -10.76
N SER A 338 15.16 -13.25 -11.45
CA SER A 338 15.04 -13.28 -12.91
C SER A 338 16.41 -13.45 -13.58
N ALA A 339 17.43 -12.72 -13.13
CA ALA A 339 18.80 -12.90 -13.62
C ALA A 339 19.31 -14.32 -13.37
N ALA A 340 19.02 -14.89 -12.20
CA ALA A 340 19.40 -16.26 -11.85
C ALA A 340 18.93 -17.31 -12.87
N SER A 341 17.85 -17.04 -13.63
CA SER A 341 17.33 -17.96 -14.63
C SER A 341 18.11 -17.97 -15.95
N TYR A 342 18.99 -16.98 -16.20
CA TYR A 342 19.72 -16.87 -17.47
C TYR A 342 21.22 -16.61 -17.33
N VAL A 343 21.73 -16.18 -16.17
CA VAL A 343 23.17 -15.85 -16.03
C VAL A 343 24.10 -17.04 -16.31
N GLN A 344 23.62 -18.28 -16.11
CA GLN A 344 24.34 -19.52 -16.44
C GLN A 344 23.90 -20.16 -17.77
N ASP A 345 22.97 -19.54 -18.50
CA ASP A 345 22.57 -20.02 -19.82
C ASP A 345 23.76 -19.92 -20.79
N PRO A 346 24.09 -20.97 -21.56
CA PRO A 346 25.21 -20.97 -22.51
C PRO A 346 25.22 -19.77 -23.47
N ARG A 347 24.04 -19.23 -23.81
CA ARG A 347 23.88 -18.01 -24.64
C ARG A 347 24.56 -16.79 -24.03
N PHE A 348 24.61 -16.70 -22.70
CA PHE A 348 25.08 -15.51 -21.97
C PHE A 348 26.25 -15.75 -21.04
N ALA A 349 26.45 -16.97 -20.52
CA ALA A 349 27.43 -17.28 -19.47
C ALA A 349 28.86 -16.85 -19.84
N HIS A 350 29.23 -16.95 -21.11
CA HIS A 350 30.54 -16.53 -21.61
C HIS A 350 30.69 -15.00 -21.76
N ARG A 351 29.61 -14.23 -21.62
CA ARG A 351 29.55 -12.77 -21.78
C ARG A 351 29.28 -12.07 -20.45
N ILE A 352 28.56 -12.71 -19.53
CA ILE A 352 28.23 -12.16 -18.21
C ILE A 352 29.37 -12.49 -17.24
N GLY A 353 30.39 -11.64 -17.22
CA GLY A 353 31.51 -11.77 -16.27
C GLY A 353 31.21 -11.12 -14.91
N LYS A 354 30.33 -10.10 -14.89
CA LYS A 354 30.04 -9.30 -13.69
C LYS A 354 28.54 -9.18 -13.44
N LEU A 355 28.14 -9.37 -12.19
CA LEU A 355 26.76 -9.21 -11.71
C LEU A 355 26.72 -8.24 -10.53
N VAL A 356 25.79 -7.28 -10.58
CA VAL A 356 25.48 -6.39 -9.47
C VAL A 356 24.06 -6.66 -8.98
N VAL A 357 23.91 -6.86 -7.68
CA VAL A 357 22.61 -7.11 -7.04
C VAL A 357 22.30 -5.98 -6.06
N VAL A 358 21.39 -5.08 -6.46
CA VAL A 358 20.94 -3.96 -5.64
C VAL A 358 19.75 -4.39 -4.79
N ASP A 359 19.96 -4.51 -3.49
CA ASP A 359 18.96 -4.89 -2.50
C ASP A 359 18.13 -6.12 -2.91
N GLY A 360 18.84 -7.18 -3.31
CA GLY A 360 18.29 -8.36 -3.97
C GLY A 360 17.36 -9.20 -3.09
N THR A 361 16.49 -9.97 -3.73
CA THR A 361 15.64 -10.92 -3.00
C THR A 361 16.40 -12.22 -2.71
N ASP A 362 16.50 -12.57 -1.43
CA ASP A 362 17.01 -13.87 -1.00
C ASP A 362 15.96 -14.96 -1.32
N PRO A 363 16.29 -15.97 -2.15
CA PRO A 363 15.34 -16.99 -2.59
C PRO A 363 14.77 -17.82 -1.43
N GLU A 364 15.58 -18.11 -0.41
CA GLU A 364 15.12 -18.91 0.74
C GLU A 364 14.13 -18.12 1.59
N LEU A 365 14.38 -16.82 1.79
CA LEU A 365 13.45 -15.94 2.50
C LEU A 365 12.15 -15.76 1.72
N LEU A 366 12.22 -15.65 0.38
CA LEU A 366 11.03 -15.58 -0.46
C LEU A 366 10.17 -16.84 -0.35
N ASP A 367 10.77 -18.03 -0.35
CA ASP A 367 10.02 -19.28 -0.19
C ASP A 367 9.45 -19.45 1.22
N ALA A 368 10.18 -19.00 2.25
CA ALA A 368 9.64 -18.91 3.61
C ALA A 368 8.42 -17.97 3.66
N ASP A 369 8.48 -16.82 2.98
CA ASP A 369 7.38 -15.85 2.94
C ASP A 369 6.17 -16.35 2.15
N ARG A 370 6.38 -17.12 1.08
CA ARG A 370 5.31 -17.75 0.29
C ARG A 370 4.63 -18.91 1.01
N SER A 371 5.41 -19.71 1.74
CA SER A 371 4.90 -20.87 2.48
C SER A 371 4.19 -20.46 3.78
N ASP A 372 4.60 -19.34 4.38
CA ASP A 372 3.90 -18.74 5.51
C ASP A 372 2.60 -18.05 5.05
N ARG A 373 1.46 -18.64 5.43
CA ARG A 373 0.12 -18.11 5.09
C ARG A 373 -0.08 -16.66 5.54
N ARG A 374 0.51 -16.26 6.66
CA ARG A 374 0.35 -14.91 7.19
C ARG A 374 1.11 -13.90 6.35
N ARG A 375 2.38 -14.16 6.07
CA ARG A 375 3.26 -13.29 5.26
C ARG A 375 2.74 -13.20 3.83
N PHE A 376 2.38 -14.33 3.22
CA PHE A 376 1.74 -14.34 1.91
C PHE A 376 0.41 -13.57 1.90
N GLY A 377 -0.42 -13.76 2.93
CA GLY A 377 -1.67 -13.02 3.09
C GLY A 377 -1.47 -11.50 3.21
N ASN A 378 -0.43 -11.06 3.94
CA ASN A 378 -0.07 -9.64 4.05
C ASN A 378 0.36 -9.07 2.69
N PHE A 379 1.19 -9.81 1.94
CA PHE A 379 1.57 -9.42 0.58
C PHE A 379 0.34 -9.27 -0.31
N LEU A 380 -0.56 -10.27 -0.35
CA LEU A 380 -1.79 -10.20 -1.13
C LEU A 380 -2.67 -9.02 -0.72
N GLN A 381 -2.80 -8.75 0.58
CA GLN A 381 -3.56 -7.60 1.07
C GLN A 381 -3.02 -6.28 0.50
N ILE A 382 -1.70 -6.08 0.52
CA ILE A 382 -1.04 -4.89 -0.05
C ILE A 382 -1.36 -4.77 -1.55
N GLN A 383 -1.35 -5.88 -2.29
CA GLN A 383 -1.67 -5.89 -3.71
C GLN A 383 -3.15 -5.62 -3.99
N VAL A 384 -4.07 -6.18 -3.19
CA VAL A 384 -5.51 -5.89 -3.31
C VAL A 384 -5.79 -4.40 -3.02
N HIS A 385 -5.15 -3.83 -2.00
CA HIS A 385 -5.26 -2.39 -1.72
C HIS A 385 -4.73 -1.55 -2.89
N SER A 386 -3.60 -1.95 -3.47
CA SER A 386 -3.01 -1.28 -4.66
C SER A 386 -3.93 -1.39 -5.88
N LEU A 387 -4.57 -2.55 -6.09
CA LEU A 387 -5.54 -2.75 -7.16
C LEU A 387 -6.80 -1.90 -6.94
N PHE A 388 -7.33 -1.86 -5.73
CA PHE A 388 -8.46 -0.99 -5.38
C PHE A 388 -8.12 0.47 -5.65
N ALA A 389 -6.93 0.92 -5.23
CA ALA A 389 -6.48 2.27 -5.49
C ALA A 389 -6.33 2.56 -6.99
N ALA A 390 -5.76 1.61 -7.75
CA ALA A 390 -5.60 1.71 -9.19
C ALA A 390 -6.94 1.80 -9.93
N VAL A 391 -7.94 1.02 -9.53
CA VAL A 391 -9.28 0.99 -10.14
C VAL A 391 -10.08 2.25 -9.79
N THR A 392 -10.08 2.66 -8.53
CA THR A 392 -10.84 3.84 -8.06
C THR A 392 -10.15 5.17 -8.37
N GLY A 393 -8.85 5.16 -8.66
CA GLY A 393 -8.04 6.35 -8.84
C GLY A 393 -7.78 7.13 -7.54
N ILE A 394 -8.11 6.58 -6.36
CA ILE A 394 -8.00 7.32 -5.09
C ILE A 394 -6.55 7.75 -4.76
N TYR A 395 -5.56 7.05 -5.32
CA TYR A 395 -4.14 7.40 -5.20
C TYR A 395 -3.79 8.78 -5.77
N LEU A 396 -4.67 9.37 -6.60
CA LEU A 396 -4.51 10.72 -7.14
C LEU A 396 -4.79 11.83 -6.12
N TRP A 397 -5.53 11.50 -5.06
CA TRP A 397 -6.03 12.45 -4.08
C TRP A 397 -5.43 12.23 -2.69
N ALA A 398 -4.79 11.08 -2.49
CA ALA A 398 -4.18 10.68 -1.24
C ALA A 398 -2.67 10.43 -1.42
N PRO A 399 -1.84 10.84 -0.45
CA PRO A 399 -0.42 10.49 -0.45
C PRO A 399 -0.21 8.98 -0.60
N ASN A 400 0.58 8.58 -1.58
CA ASN A 400 0.83 7.17 -1.88
C ASN A 400 2.31 6.80 -1.65
N GLY A 401 2.57 5.53 -1.34
CA GLY A 401 3.92 5.06 -1.03
C GLY A 401 4.88 5.13 -2.22
N VAL A 402 4.36 4.91 -3.44
CA VAL A 402 5.16 4.95 -4.69
C VAL A 402 5.77 6.33 -4.88
N GLU A 403 4.97 7.38 -4.72
CA GLU A 403 5.41 8.76 -4.90
C GLU A 403 6.30 9.25 -3.76
N ARG A 404 6.08 8.77 -2.53
CA ARG A 404 6.88 9.19 -1.36
C ARG A 404 8.22 8.49 -1.22
N GLN A 405 8.46 7.41 -1.95
CA GLN A 405 9.68 6.59 -1.84
C GLN A 405 10.64 6.77 -3.01
N ALA A 406 10.34 7.70 -3.93
CA ALA A 406 11.19 8.07 -5.04
C ALA A 406 11.04 9.56 -5.38
N GLY A 407 12.08 10.14 -5.96
CA GLY A 407 12.09 11.53 -6.43
C GLY A 407 12.77 11.58 -7.78
N TYR A 408 12.01 11.25 -8.83
CA TYR A 408 12.43 11.28 -10.22
C TYR A 408 12.17 12.66 -10.86
N THR A 409 12.62 12.86 -12.09
CA THR A 409 12.17 14.03 -12.87
C THR A 409 10.65 14.01 -13.04
N PRO A 410 9.96 15.16 -13.22
CA PRO A 410 8.49 15.21 -13.19
C PRO A 410 7.80 14.24 -14.17
N ASP A 411 8.35 14.08 -15.38
CA ASP A 411 7.78 13.17 -16.38
C ASP A 411 8.02 11.69 -16.04
N THR A 412 9.22 11.36 -15.56
CA THR A 412 9.57 10.01 -15.08
C THR A 412 8.74 9.64 -13.85
N GLN A 413 8.58 10.56 -12.90
CA GLN A 413 7.75 10.38 -11.72
C GLN A 413 6.30 10.10 -12.09
N PHE A 414 5.75 10.87 -13.05
CA PHE A 414 4.40 10.65 -13.56
C PHE A 414 4.27 9.24 -14.16
N SER A 415 5.17 8.85 -15.07
CA SER A 415 5.14 7.53 -15.72
C SER A 415 5.32 6.39 -14.72
N HIS A 416 6.19 6.55 -13.72
CA HIS A 416 6.44 5.57 -12.67
C HIS A 416 5.18 5.33 -11.81
N VAL A 417 4.53 6.40 -11.36
CA VAL A 417 3.28 6.31 -10.57
C VAL A 417 2.16 5.68 -11.40
N GLN A 418 1.97 6.11 -12.64
CA GLN A 418 0.92 5.54 -13.51
C GLN A 418 1.16 4.06 -13.81
N PHE A 419 2.43 3.66 -13.92
CA PHE A 419 2.81 2.26 -14.11
C PHE A 419 2.52 1.42 -12.87
N ALA A 420 2.91 1.88 -11.69
CA ALA A 420 2.68 1.14 -10.43
C ALA A 420 1.18 0.98 -10.13
N PHE A 421 0.36 1.98 -10.47
CA PHE A 421 -1.10 1.94 -10.34
C PHE A 421 -1.82 1.57 -11.65
N ALA A 422 -1.20 0.73 -12.48
CA ALA A 422 -1.87 0.06 -13.58
C ALA A 422 -2.41 -1.32 -13.12
N PRO A 423 -3.72 -1.59 -13.21
CA PRO A 423 -4.30 -2.85 -12.76
C PRO A 423 -3.60 -4.10 -13.32
N ARG A 424 -3.18 -4.04 -14.59
CA ARG A 424 -2.47 -5.15 -15.26
C ARG A 424 -1.12 -5.43 -14.61
N ASN A 425 -0.36 -4.40 -14.25
CA ASN A 425 0.94 -4.54 -13.59
C ASN A 425 0.79 -5.05 -12.17
N VAL A 426 -0.21 -4.58 -11.41
CA VAL A 426 -0.52 -5.09 -10.06
C VAL A 426 -0.85 -6.58 -10.11
N ILE A 427 -1.74 -7.00 -11.01
CA ILE A 427 -2.11 -8.42 -11.19
C ILE A 427 -0.89 -9.24 -11.62
N ASN A 428 -0.09 -8.73 -12.56
CA ASN A 428 1.13 -9.41 -13.01
C ASN A 428 2.11 -9.61 -11.86
N SER A 429 2.27 -8.61 -10.99
CA SER A 429 3.14 -8.68 -9.81
C SER A 429 2.71 -9.76 -8.81
N ILE A 430 1.41 -10.00 -8.64
CA ILE A 430 0.92 -11.11 -7.81
C ILE A 430 1.33 -12.44 -8.44
N SER A 431 1.13 -12.58 -9.76
CA SER A 431 1.47 -13.83 -10.48
C SER A 431 2.98 -14.08 -10.49
N GLU A 432 3.80 -13.06 -10.73
CA GLU A 432 5.27 -13.17 -10.71
C GLU A 432 5.76 -13.51 -9.30
N TYR A 433 5.27 -12.81 -8.28
CA TYR A 433 5.61 -13.12 -6.89
C TYR A 433 5.26 -14.56 -6.52
N ALA A 434 4.17 -15.13 -7.03
CA ALA A 434 3.79 -16.50 -6.74
C ALA A 434 4.57 -17.56 -7.55
N LYS A 435 5.17 -17.20 -8.69
CA LYS A 435 5.70 -18.16 -9.68
C LYS A 435 7.20 -18.05 -9.96
N VAL A 436 7.86 -16.93 -9.65
CA VAL A 436 9.29 -16.79 -9.93
C VAL A 436 10.07 -17.89 -9.23
N SER A 437 10.95 -18.56 -9.97
CA SER A 437 11.73 -19.68 -9.44
C SER A 437 12.77 -19.19 -8.45
N THR A 438 12.95 -19.95 -7.39
CA THR A 438 13.98 -19.82 -6.36
C THR A 438 14.98 -20.98 -6.42
N GLU A 439 14.64 -22.04 -7.14
CA GLU A 439 15.44 -23.26 -7.28
C GLU A 439 16.75 -22.96 -7.99
N GLY A 440 17.87 -23.36 -7.38
CA GLY A 440 19.22 -23.13 -7.90
C GLY A 440 19.63 -21.66 -7.99
N ALA A 441 18.82 -20.71 -7.50
CA ALA A 441 19.08 -19.29 -7.72
C ALA A 441 20.37 -18.80 -7.04
N LEU A 442 20.66 -19.27 -5.82
CA LEU A 442 21.92 -18.94 -5.13
C LEU A 442 23.13 -19.46 -5.89
N ASP A 443 23.07 -20.70 -6.38
CA ASP A 443 24.15 -21.33 -7.14
C ASP A 443 24.38 -20.59 -8.46
N SER A 444 23.31 -20.29 -9.20
CA SER A 444 23.39 -19.56 -10.48
C SER A 444 24.00 -18.17 -10.32
N LEU A 445 23.60 -17.43 -9.27
CA LEU A 445 24.11 -16.09 -9.00
C LEU A 445 25.56 -16.13 -8.52
N GLY A 446 25.90 -17.06 -7.61
CA GLY A 446 27.25 -17.23 -7.08
C GLY A 446 28.26 -17.83 -8.07
N ALA A 447 27.78 -18.46 -9.15
CA ALA A 447 28.63 -18.98 -10.22
C ALA A 447 29.07 -17.91 -11.24
N VAL A 448 28.56 -16.67 -11.16
CA VAL A 448 29.08 -15.55 -11.95
C VAL A 448 30.48 -15.18 -11.42
N ALA A 449 31.44 -14.95 -12.31
CA ALA A 449 32.85 -14.79 -11.95
C ALA A 449 33.11 -13.69 -10.91
N GLU A 450 32.44 -12.55 -11.04
CA GLU A 450 32.48 -11.48 -10.05
C GLU A 450 31.07 -11.00 -9.71
N VAL A 451 30.77 -10.91 -8.40
CA VAL A 451 29.47 -10.45 -7.90
C VAL A 451 29.62 -9.37 -6.84
N LEU A 452 28.85 -8.28 -6.97
CA LEU A 452 28.73 -7.22 -5.97
C LEU A 452 27.27 -7.09 -5.50
N VAL A 453 27.07 -7.10 -4.18
CA VAL A 453 25.79 -6.73 -3.56
C VAL A 453 25.85 -5.27 -3.11
N ILE A 454 24.82 -4.49 -3.46
CA ILE A 454 24.64 -3.12 -2.99
C ILE A 454 23.36 -3.08 -2.17
N SER A 455 23.47 -2.91 -0.87
CA SER A 455 22.34 -2.98 0.06
C SER A 455 21.76 -1.60 0.39
N SER A 456 20.45 -1.54 0.58
CA SER A 456 19.82 -0.41 1.26
C SER A 456 20.18 -0.39 2.75
N GLY A 457 20.12 0.78 3.40
CA GLY A 457 20.35 0.88 4.84
C GLY A 457 19.34 0.08 5.66
N GLU A 458 18.09 -0.02 5.19
CA GLU A 458 17.00 -0.78 5.80
C GLU A 458 17.27 -2.29 5.86
N HIS A 459 17.95 -2.84 4.85
CA HIS A 459 18.17 -4.29 4.72
C HIS A 459 19.63 -4.73 4.87
N ALA A 460 20.49 -3.89 5.45
CA ALA A 460 21.93 -4.14 5.53
C ALA A 460 22.30 -5.53 6.10
N GLU A 461 21.68 -5.95 7.21
CA GLU A 461 21.96 -7.25 7.85
C GLU A 461 21.49 -8.43 6.98
N GLN A 462 20.29 -8.30 6.39
CA GLN A 462 19.73 -9.33 5.51
C GLN A 462 20.59 -9.48 4.26
N GLN A 463 20.97 -8.37 3.62
CA GLN A 463 21.82 -8.39 2.43
C GLN A 463 23.23 -8.86 2.74
N GLN A 464 23.77 -8.61 3.92
CA GLN A 464 25.07 -9.16 4.32
C GLN A 464 25.03 -10.69 4.42
N THR A 465 23.91 -11.25 4.88
CA THR A 465 23.71 -12.70 4.88
C THR A 465 23.57 -13.24 3.46
N PHE A 466 22.77 -12.57 2.62
CA PHE A 466 22.60 -12.94 1.22
C PHE A 466 23.92 -12.89 0.43
N ALA A 467 24.72 -11.83 0.58
CA ALA A 467 26.02 -11.68 -0.06
C ALA A 467 26.98 -12.82 0.30
N LYS A 468 26.99 -13.26 1.56
CA LYS A 468 27.79 -14.42 2.00
C LYS A 468 27.37 -15.72 1.30
N LYS A 469 26.06 -15.94 1.10
CA LYS A 469 25.54 -17.16 0.45
C LYS A 469 26.02 -17.27 -1.00
N ILE A 470 26.15 -16.16 -1.71
CA ILE A 470 26.58 -16.10 -3.11
C ILE A 470 28.06 -15.74 -3.29
N GLY A 471 28.85 -15.68 -2.21
CA GLY A 471 30.28 -15.35 -2.26
C GLY A 471 30.61 -13.92 -2.74
N ALA A 472 29.68 -12.97 -2.60
CA ALA A 472 29.82 -11.61 -3.11
C ALA A 472 30.40 -10.62 -2.09
N GLY A 473 31.07 -9.58 -2.60
CA GLY A 473 31.34 -8.37 -1.84
C GLY A 473 30.04 -7.59 -1.55
N ILE A 474 30.04 -6.75 -0.52
CA ILE A 474 28.88 -5.91 -0.17
C ILE A 474 29.25 -4.45 0.09
N GLU A 475 28.48 -3.53 -0.47
CA GLU A 475 28.48 -2.11 -0.12
C GLU A 475 27.09 -1.69 0.40
N VAL A 476 27.03 -0.79 1.39
CA VAL A 476 25.76 -0.35 2.01
C VAL A 476 25.52 1.13 1.73
N VAL A 477 24.33 1.45 1.20
CA VAL A 477 23.87 2.81 0.98
C VAL A 477 23.10 3.30 2.21
N HIS A 478 23.83 3.81 3.20
CA HIS A 478 23.23 4.30 4.44
C HIS A 478 22.17 5.39 4.22
N GLY A 479 21.12 5.35 5.07
CA GLY A 479 19.99 6.28 5.02
C GLY A 479 18.95 5.98 3.95
N SER A 480 19.14 4.91 3.16
CA SER A 480 18.18 4.46 2.16
C SER A 480 17.28 3.32 2.65
N ALA A 481 16.03 3.34 2.20
CA ALA A 481 15.08 2.23 2.23
C ALA A 481 15.07 1.47 0.89
N HIS A 482 14.46 0.27 0.87
CA HIS A 482 14.43 -0.65 -0.27
C HIS A 482 14.17 0.01 -1.62
N ARG A 483 13.12 0.83 -1.74
CA ARG A 483 12.77 1.50 -3.01
C ARG A 483 13.57 2.78 -3.26
N SER A 484 13.99 3.45 -2.20
CA SER A 484 14.68 4.74 -2.30
C SER A 484 16.15 4.61 -2.69
N VAL A 485 16.75 3.42 -2.52
CA VAL A 485 18.17 3.15 -2.83
C VAL A 485 18.51 3.49 -4.30
N ILE A 486 17.56 3.26 -5.21
CA ILE A 486 17.62 3.72 -6.61
C ILE A 486 16.66 4.88 -6.91
N GLY A 487 15.67 5.11 -6.05
CA GLY A 487 14.61 6.08 -6.28
C GLY A 487 14.95 7.54 -5.99
N TYR A 488 15.98 7.82 -5.19
CA TYR A 488 16.48 9.18 -4.99
C TYR A 488 17.87 9.35 -5.58
N ARG A 489 18.07 10.47 -6.28
CA ARG A 489 19.33 10.80 -6.96
C ARG A 489 20.57 10.62 -6.08
N HIS A 490 20.58 11.18 -4.87
CA HIS A 490 21.74 11.10 -3.97
C HIS A 490 22.05 9.68 -3.43
N HIS A 491 21.08 8.76 -3.43
CA HIS A 491 21.30 7.34 -3.15
C HIS A 491 21.77 6.61 -4.41
N ALA A 492 21.11 6.87 -5.54
CA ALA A 492 21.46 6.31 -6.84
C ALA A 492 22.89 6.67 -7.28
N GLU A 493 23.39 7.87 -6.96
CA GLU A 493 24.79 8.28 -7.18
C GLU A 493 25.78 7.40 -6.41
N LYS A 494 25.41 6.91 -5.22
CA LYS A 494 26.25 5.97 -4.45
C LYS A 494 26.21 4.56 -5.05
N VAL A 495 25.02 4.11 -5.46
CA VAL A 495 24.83 2.84 -6.17
C VAL A 495 25.65 2.82 -7.45
N GLU A 496 25.54 3.90 -8.24
CA GLU A 496 26.27 4.06 -9.49
C GLU A 496 27.78 4.11 -9.28
N GLY A 497 28.26 4.85 -8.28
CA GLY A 497 29.68 4.93 -7.98
C GLY A 497 30.27 3.55 -7.62
N ALA A 498 29.50 2.73 -6.89
CA ALA A 498 29.86 1.34 -6.61
C ALA A 498 29.90 0.48 -7.87
N ILE A 499 28.87 0.58 -8.74
CA ILE A 499 28.83 -0.11 -10.03
C ILE A 499 30.06 0.25 -10.87
N ARG A 500 30.41 1.53 -11.00
CA ARG A 500 31.57 1.97 -11.80
C ARG A 500 32.89 1.43 -11.27
N ARG A 501 33.12 1.52 -9.96
CA ARG A 501 34.32 0.95 -9.34
C ARG A 501 34.42 -0.55 -9.60
N PHE A 502 33.29 -1.25 -9.51
CA PHE A 502 33.22 -2.68 -9.73
C PHE A 502 33.46 -3.07 -11.19
N ILE A 503 32.86 -2.36 -12.14
CA ILE A 503 33.09 -2.58 -13.59
C ILE A 503 34.56 -2.41 -13.94
N HIS A 504 35.22 -1.37 -13.40
CA HIS A 504 36.61 -1.04 -13.72
C HIS A 504 37.65 -1.67 -12.78
N ALA A 505 37.24 -2.46 -11.78
CA ALA A 505 38.14 -3.24 -10.95
C ALA A 505 38.90 -4.24 -11.83
N LYS A 506 40.23 -4.25 -11.68
CA LYS A 506 41.17 -5.09 -12.44
C LYS A 506 41.38 -6.43 -11.76
#